data_AF-A0A536NWA8-F1
#
_entry.id   AF-A0A536NWA8-F1
#
_cell.length_a   1.000
_cell.length_b   1.000
_cell.length_c   1.000
_cell.angle_alpha   90.00
_cell.angle_beta   90.00
_cell.angle_gamma   90.00
#
_symmetry.space_group_name_H-M   'P 1'
#
loop_
_entity.id
_entity.type
_entity.pdbx_description
1 polymer ?
#
loop_
_entity_poly.entity_id
_entity_poly.type
_entity_poly.pdbx_seq_one_letter_code
_entity_poly.pdbx_strand_id
1 'polypeptide(L)' 'MTRPYRMKIRAERQADTHRRILEAATRLHRTHGPDRTTISDIARLAGVEPPTVTRHFPDRASLVVRRS' A
#
# COMPACT_ATOMS: atom_id res chain seq x y z
N MET A 1 17.48 -14.74 27.86
CA MET A 1 17.57 -14.64 26.38
C MET A 1 16.22 -14.22 25.82
N THR A 2 16.06 -12.94 25.51
CA THR A 2 14.74 -12.37 25.16
C THR A 2 14.46 -12.51 23.66
N ARG A 3 13.56 -13.44 23.36
CA ARG A 3 12.86 -13.77 22.10
C ARG A 3 13.08 -12.80 20.91
N PRO A 4 13.89 -13.18 19.90
CA PRO A 4 13.93 -12.53 18.58
C PRO A 4 12.65 -12.75 17.73
N TYR A 5 11.72 -13.61 18.18
CA TYR A 5 10.52 -13.99 17.44
C TYR A 5 9.53 -12.84 17.21
N ARG A 6 9.40 -11.91 18.17
CA ARG A 6 8.41 -10.81 18.11
C ARG A 6 8.79 -9.71 17.11
N MET A 7 10.06 -9.66 16.68
CA MET A 7 10.53 -8.74 15.63
C MET A 7 10.21 -9.27 14.23
N LYS A 8 10.38 -10.58 13.99
CA LYS A 8 10.09 -11.21 12.69
C LYS A 8 8.64 -11.05 12.25
N ILE A 9 7.69 -11.35 13.14
CA ILE A 9 6.26 -11.27 12.83
C ILE A 9 5.82 -9.84 12.46
N ARG A 10 6.45 -8.81 13.03
CA ARG A 10 6.11 -7.41 12.71
C ARG A 10 6.63 -7.01 11.33
N ALA A 11 7.82 -7.46 10.95
CA ALA A 11 8.37 -7.24 9.63
C ALA A 11 7.54 -7.96 8.55
N GLU A 12 7.11 -9.20 8.81
CA GLU A 12 6.27 -9.97 7.90
C GLU A 12 4.88 -9.33 7.71
N ARG A 13 4.26 -8.84 8.79
CA ARG A 13 2.99 -8.11 8.70
C ARG A 13 3.11 -6.78 7.94
N GLN A 14 4.24 -6.08 8.07
CA GLN A 14 4.48 -4.87 7.28
C GLN A 14 4.68 -5.17 5.80
N ALA A 15 5.41 -6.25 5.47
CA ALA A 15 5.59 -6.68 4.09
C ALA A 15 4.27 -7.11 3.44
N ASP A 16 3.40 -7.80 4.18
CA ASP A 16 2.05 -8.18 3.73
C ASP A 16 1.19 -6.94 3.43
N THR A 17 1.23 -5.96 4.34
CA THR A 17 0.51 -4.68 4.17
C THR A 17 0.98 -3.93 2.92
N HIS A 18 2.29 -3.83 2.71
CA HIS A 18 2.85 -3.19 1.52
C HIS A 18 2.38 -3.87 0.22
N ARG A 19 2.40 -5.21 0.18
CA ARG A 19 1.95 -5.98 -0.98
C ARG A 19 0.46 -5.75 -1.27
N ARG A 20 -0.39 -5.73 -0.24
CA ARG A 20 -1.83 -5.46 -0.37
C ARG A 20 -2.11 -4.06 -0.92
N ILE A 21 -1.36 -3.06 -0.48
CA ILE A 21 -1.46 -1.69 -0.98
C ILE A 21 -1.09 -1.61 -2.47
N LEU A 22 0.03 -2.24 -2.88
CA LEU A 22 0.45 -2.27 -4.28
C LEU A 22 -0.55 -2.99 -5.19
N GLU A 23 -1.10 -4.12 -4.73
CA GLU A 23 -2.09 -4.87 -5.50
C GLU A 23 -3.39 -4.05 -5.67
N ALA A 24 -3.84 -3.40 -4.59
CA ALA A 24 -4.99 -2.51 -4.61
C ALA A 24 -4.77 -1.33 -5.58
N ALA A 25 -3.62 -0.65 -5.49
CA ALA A 25 -3.26 0.44 -6.39
C ALA A 25 -3.22 -0.02 -7.85
N THR A 26 -2.58 -1.16 -8.13
CA THR A 26 -2.50 -1.73 -9.48
C THR A 26 -3.90 -2.04 -10.04
N ARG A 27 -4.78 -2.63 -9.23
CA ARG A 27 -6.14 -2.98 -9.63
C ARG A 27 -6.99 -1.74 -9.92
N LEU A 28 -6.87 -0.70 -9.08
CA LEU A 28 -7.56 0.57 -9.29
C LEU A 28 -7.02 1.31 -10.52
N HIS A 29 -5.69 1.34 -10.71
CA HIS A 29 -5.09 1.93 -11.91
C HIS A 29 -5.53 1.23 -13.19
N ARG A 30 -5.68 -0.10 -13.19
CA ARG A 30 -6.21 -0.85 -14.35
C ARG A 30 -7.69 -0.58 -14.63
N THR A 31 -8.48 -0.30 -13.59
CA THR A 31 -9.94 -0.16 -13.72
C THR A 31 -10.36 1.30 -13.98
N HIS A 32 -9.71 2.27 -13.34
CA HIS A 32 -10.10 3.68 -13.35
C HIS A 32 -9.03 4.62 -13.91
N GLY A 33 -7.82 4.11 -14.12
CA GLY A 33 -6.66 4.93 -14.47
C GLY A 33 -5.99 5.57 -13.24
N PRO A 34 -4.74 6.03 -13.38
CA PRO A 34 -3.99 6.66 -12.30
C PRO A 34 -4.63 7.97 -11.80
N ASP A 35 -5.32 8.71 -12.67
CA ASP A 35 -5.92 10.01 -12.34
C ASP A 35 -7.13 9.91 -11.39
N ARG A 36 -7.89 8.82 -11.48
CA ARG A 36 -9.12 8.63 -10.68
C ARG A 36 -8.91 7.78 -9.43
N THR A 37 -7.68 7.32 -9.18
CA THR A 37 -7.38 6.47 -8.03
C THR A 37 -6.90 7.32 -6.86
N THR A 38 -7.63 7.28 -5.75
CA THR A 38 -7.26 8.02 -4.53
C THR A 38 -6.61 7.12 -3.49
N ILE A 39 -5.80 7.72 -2.59
CA ILE A 39 -5.23 7.01 -1.42
C ILE A 39 -6.33 6.36 -0.59
N SER A 40 -7.49 7.00 -0.45
CA SER A 40 -8.64 6.46 0.28
C SER A 40 -9.22 5.22 -0.38
N ASP A 41 -9.31 5.17 -1.71
CA ASP A 41 -9.75 3.97 -2.43
C ASP A 41 -8.75 2.82 -2.32
N ILE A 42 -7.46 3.12 -2.42
CA ILE A 42 -6.40 2.12 -2.24
C ILE A 42 -6.44 1.57 -0.81
N ALA A 43 -6.56 2.44 0.19
CA ALA A 43 -6.66 2.05 1.59
C ALA A 43 -7.87 1.14 1.85
N ARG A 44 -9.04 1.54 1.32
CA ARG A 44 -10.29 0.77 1.40
C ARG A 44 -10.15 -0.60 0.75
N LEU A 45 -9.54 -0.68 -0.44
CA LEU A 45 -9.38 -1.93 -1.17
C LEU A 45 -8.31 -2.84 -0.54
N ALA A 46 -7.22 -2.28 -0.01
CA ALA A 46 -6.18 -3.02 0.69
C ALA A 46 -6.61 -3.46 2.11
N GLY A 47 -7.67 -2.87 2.66
CA GLY A 47 -8.16 -3.14 4.01
C GLY A 47 -7.27 -2.53 5.10
N VAL A 48 -6.72 -1.35 4.84
CA VAL A 48 -5.83 -0.61 5.75
C VAL A 48 -6.34 0.81 5.94
N GLU A 49 -5.86 1.49 6.98
CA GLU A 49 -6.21 2.89 7.20
C GLU A 49 -5.46 3.82 6.22
N PRO A 50 -6.11 4.91 5.75
CA PRO A 50 -5.48 5.92 4.90
C PRO A 50 -4.12 6.44 5.42
N PRO A 51 -3.94 6.80 6.73
CA PRO A 51 -2.65 7.20 7.26
C PRO A 51 -1.57 6.11 7.19
N THR A 52 -1.95 4.82 7.17
CA THR A 52 -0.99 3.72 6.95
C THR A 52 -0.48 3.74 5.51
N VAL A 53 -1.35 4.02 4.55
CA VAL A 53 -0.97 4.15 3.13
C VAL A 53 -0.04 5.35 2.94
N THR A 54 -0.37 6.53 3.46
CA THR A 54 0.50 7.72 3.35
C THR A 54 1.85 7.53 4.05
N ARG A 55 1.90 6.77 5.15
CA ARG A 55 3.18 6.43 5.83
C ARG A 55 4.06 5.52 4.98
N HIS A 56 3.46 4.62 4.19
CA HIS A 56 4.20 3.72 3.29
C HIS A 56 4.48 4.34 1.91
N PHE A 57 3.60 5.23 1.46
CA PHE A 57 3.64 5.92 0.17
C PHE A 57 3.35 7.41 0.41
N PRO A 58 4.34 8.18 0.88
CA PRO A 58 4.16 9.61 1.17
C PRO A 58 3.89 10.44 -0.08
N ASP A 59 4.20 9.91 -1.26
CA ASP A 59 4.11 10.64 -2.51
C ASP A 59 3.10 9.97 -3.47
N ARG A 60 2.03 10.70 -3.84
CA ARG A 60 1.07 10.22 -4.84
C ARG A 60 1.70 9.99 -6.21
N ALA A 61 2.73 10.76 -6.58
CA ALA A 61 3.40 10.60 -7.87
C ALA A 61 4.18 9.28 -7.95
N SER A 62 4.59 8.70 -6.82
CA SER A 62 5.17 7.34 -6.78
C SER A 62 4.17 6.22 -7.08
N LEU A 63 2.86 6.48 -7.01
CA LEU A 63 1.80 5.56 -7.45
C LEU A 63 1.45 5.75 -8.93
N VAL A 64 1.86 6.86 -9.56
CA VAL A 64 1.58 7.11 -10.97
C VAL A 64 2.54 6.29 -11.82
N VAL A 65 2.06 5.17 -12.36
CA VAL A 65 2.78 4.47 -13.43
C VAL A 65 2.79 5.40 -14.64
N ARG A 66 3.92 6.08 -14.85
CA ARG A 66 4.13 6.95 -16.00
C ARG A 66 4.05 6.11 -17.27
N ARG A 67 2.91 6.16 -17.98
CA ARG A 67 2.85 5.74 -19.38
C ARG A 67 3.52 6.84 -20.21
N SER A 68 4.67 6.49 -20.79
CA SER A 68 5.22 7.19 -21.95
C SER A 68 4.39 6.88 -23.18
#